data_AF-A0A1B7N1X8-F1
#
_entry.id   AF-A0A1B7N1X8-F1
#
_cell.length_a   1.000
_cell.length_b   1.000
_cell.length_c   1.000
_cell.angle_alpha   90.00
_cell.angle_beta   90.00
_cell.angle_gamma   90.00
#
_symmetry.space_group_name_H-M   'P 1'
#
loop_
_entity.id
_entity.type
_entity.pdbx_description
1 polymer ?
#
loop_
_entity_poly.entity_id
_entity_poly.type
_entity_poly.pdbx_seq_one_letter_code
_entity_poly.pdbx_strand_id
1 'polypeptide(L)'
;MRAEFLSLPTELICHILLLLTPRDLTRCTTTCKKIWDASQNSVYIQYTLELFAQGFTETATLDSISVSRKMGSLEKLASLWRSDFDAKIVFEEVVGPMRHDRFPKNQYVKCGLWWIWAQKNLFIRDCDGNIELSRTWRVDSLSSQHQPGILRTFSLTFEPLQDLVVAVLMPPCMVVVVTDAGQEHSIFQLEFRSASSLLPHPDSLCTSLECEHAFGEPGDYFVFLLGKPAICGDRVVVLYHVHSVCGQYLSVQVIDWRKGHAKSYRLSDPVEPKSSFHLVDEQTMVVIEKQGHLSLYTLQGPDGLPQHRVTYLLPNIAFHKDEPSFVIHATPSFYGTITRPDLIPCYIPSLESQIMVLEILSHPCTIILVIDMVMFSRQAIHAETPVEIPWSDWGPQYTCCFPHHTSHRVGVFGSKVAYALPQDRIPEPGERLEGFSDDHDHFYVHVWDFNKRVITRAKNASDCSSPPPLVHKPGPLDEACFIGRVMSNHPYTATVCRTPFMAHGFERLFLEQDRLVLSWASSPSSLSIQVVCPVDGTELTD
;
A
#
# COMPACT_ATOMS: atom_id res chain seq x y z
N MET A 1 -38.54 -29.07 2.67
CA MET A 1 -37.33 -28.23 2.79
C MET A 1 -37.56 -26.77 3.18
N ARG A 2 -38.33 -25.91 2.47
CA ARG A 2 -38.50 -24.48 2.89
C ARG A 2 -39.16 -24.29 4.26
N ALA A 3 -40.13 -25.14 4.62
CA ALA A 3 -40.83 -25.03 5.91
C ALA A 3 -40.02 -25.55 7.11
N GLU A 4 -39.09 -26.50 6.89
CA GLU A 4 -38.37 -27.17 7.99
C GLU A 4 -37.24 -26.30 8.54
N PHE A 5 -36.45 -25.64 7.69
CA PHE A 5 -35.39 -24.73 8.16
C PHE A 5 -35.96 -23.54 8.95
N LEU A 6 -36.99 -22.89 8.41
CA LEU A 6 -37.63 -21.76 9.09
C LEU A 6 -38.44 -22.17 10.33
N SER A 7 -38.62 -23.47 10.58
CA SER A 7 -39.25 -23.97 11.83
C SER A 7 -38.26 -24.12 12.99
N LEU A 8 -36.95 -24.04 12.71
CA LEU A 8 -35.92 -24.17 13.73
C LEU A 8 -35.98 -23.01 14.76
N PRO A 9 -35.54 -23.26 16.01
CA PRO A 9 -35.22 -22.23 16.99
C PRO A 9 -34.26 -21.18 16.43
N THR A 10 -34.41 -19.93 16.87
CA THR A 10 -33.61 -18.79 16.38
C THR A 10 -32.11 -19.01 16.60
N GLU A 11 -31.72 -19.65 17.70
CA GLU A 11 -30.34 -19.96 18.05
C GLU A 11 -29.70 -20.92 17.03
N LEU A 12 -30.44 -21.94 16.59
CA LEU A 12 -29.98 -22.87 15.56
C LEU A 12 -29.90 -22.20 14.19
N ILE A 13 -30.86 -21.32 13.87
CA ILE A 13 -30.79 -20.51 12.65
C ILE A 13 -29.53 -19.64 12.68
N CYS A 14 -29.26 -18.94 13.78
CA CYS A 14 -28.08 -18.11 13.93
C CYS A 14 -26.78 -18.92 13.81
N HIS A 15 -26.71 -20.10 14.42
CA HIS A 15 -25.54 -20.97 14.31
C HIS A 15 -25.31 -21.43 12.86
N ILE A 16 -26.37 -21.82 12.13
CA ILE A 16 -26.26 -22.18 10.71
C ILE A 16 -25.83 -20.99 9.85
N LEU A 17 -26.36 -19.80 10.13
CA LEU A 17 -25.99 -18.58 9.41
C LEU A 17 -24.52 -18.21 9.60
N LEU A 18 -23.94 -18.45 10.77
CA LEU A 18 -22.51 -18.22 11.04
C LEU A 18 -21.57 -19.19 10.31
N LEU A 19 -22.10 -20.31 9.76
CA LEU A 19 -21.34 -21.22 8.89
C LEU A 19 -21.29 -20.74 7.44
N LEU A 20 -22.06 -19.72 7.08
CA LEU A 20 -22.08 -19.17 5.72
C LEU A 20 -20.96 -18.17 5.51
N THR A 21 -20.54 -18.02 4.25
CA THR A 21 -19.67 -16.88 3.90
C THR A 21 -20.42 -15.57 4.15
N PRO A 22 -19.73 -14.45 4.47
CA PRO A 22 -20.41 -13.17 4.67
C PRO A 22 -21.23 -12.70 3.45
N ARG A 23 -20.80 -13.10 2.24
CA ARG A 23 -21.54 -12.84 0.99
C ARG A 23 -22.86 -13.61 0.96
N ASP A 24 -22.84 -14.89 1.31
CA ASP A 24 -24.06 -15.71 1.35
C ASP A 24 -24.97 -15.31 2.51
N LEU A 25 -24.40 -14.95 3.65
CA LEU A 25 -25.12 -14.38 4.80
C LEU A 25 -25.89 -13.12 4.39
N THR A 26 -25.22 -12.18 3.70
CA THR A 26 -25.86 -10.96 3.17
C THR A 26 -27.01 -11.28 2.21
N ARG A 27 -26.87 -12.31 1.36
CA ARG A 27 -27.97 -12.74 0.48
C ARG A 27 -29.11 -13.33 1.31
N CYS A 28 -28.83 -14.22 2.24
CA CYS A 28 -29.84 -14.85 3.09
C CYS A 28 -30.68 -13.81 3.85
N THR A 29 -30.06 -12.77 4.41
CA THR A 29 -30.79 -11.72 5.15
C THR A 29 -31.75 -10.92 4.28
N THR A 30 -31.52 -10.82 2.97
CA THR A 30 -32.44 -10.15 2.04
C THR A 30 -33.62 -11.03 1.58
N THR A 31 -33.58 -12.35 1.82
CA THR A 31 -34.58 -13.28 1.27
C THR A 31 -35.80 -13.54 2.17
N CYS A 32 -35.65 -13.46 3.50
CA CYS A 32 -36.69 -13.86 4.44
C CYS A 32 -36.68 -12.99 5.70
N LYS A 33 -37.86 -12.50 6.11
CA LYS A 33 -38.03 -11.70 7.33
C LYS A 33 -37.55 -12.42 8.59
N LYS A 34 -37.82 -13.72 8.76
CA LYS A 34 -37.36 -14.48 9.94
C LYS A 34 -35.82 -14.55 10.02
N ILE A 35 -35.15 -14.72 8.88
CA ILE A 35 -33.67 -14.72 8.82
C ILE A 35 -33.12 -13.32 9.10
N TRP A 36 -33.74 -12.30 8.52
CA TRP A 36 -33.41 -10.91 8.81
C TRP A 36 -33.57 -10.60 10.31
N ASP A 37 -34.72 -10.92 10.92
CA ASP A 37 -34.98 -10.74 12.35
C ASP A 37 -33.95 -11.51 13.20
N ALA A 38 -33.65 -12.77 12.87
CA ALA A 38 -32.63 -13.55 13.57
C ALA A 38 -31.24 -12.91 13.49
N SER A 39 -30.88 -12.38 12.33
CA SER A 39 -29.62 -11.67 12.10
C SER A 39 -29.55 -10.36 12.86
N GLN A 40 -30.64 -9.61 12.91
CA GLN A 40 -30.76 -8.36 13.68
C GLN A 40 -30.76 -8.59 15.19
N ASN A 41 -31.09 -9.78 15.67
CA ASN A 41 -31.06 -10.09 17.11
C ASN A 41 -29.76 -10.78 17.55
N SER A 42 -28.82 -11.03 16.63
CA SER A 42 -27.55 -11.70 16.91
C SER A 42 -26.36 -10.76 16.69
N VAL A 43 -25.72 -10.34 17.78
CA VAL A 43 -24.54 -9.45 17.74
C VAL A 43 -23.39 -10.05 16.92
N TYR A 44 -23.24 -11.39 16.95
CA TYR A 44 -22.22 -12.09 16.14
C TYR A 44 -22.48 -11.97 14.64
N ILE A 45 -23.74 -12.11 14.21
CA ILE A 45 -24.12 -11.98 12.81
C ILE A 45 -24.02 -10.52 12.37
N GLN A 46 -24.48 -9.58 13.18
CA GLN A 46 -24.34 -8.15 12.92
C GLN A 46 -22.88 -7.76 12.74
N TYR A 47 -22.01 -8.20 13.66
CA TYR A 47 -20.58 -7.94 13.59
C TYR A 47 -19.96 -8.53 12.31
N THR A 48 -20.29 -9.78 11.95
CA THR A 48 -19.80 -10.41 10.72
C THR A 48 -20.24 -9.65 9.47
N LEU A 49 -21.50 -9.20 9.43
CA LEU A 49 -22.06 -8.40 8.32
C LEU A 49 -21.43 -7.02 8.24
N GLU A 50 -21.17 -6.37 9.38
CA GLU A 50 -20.54 -5.05 9.41
C GLU A 50 -19.07 -5.12 9.01
N LEU A 51 -18.34 -6.12 9.51
CA LEU A 51 -16.94 -6.36 9.15
C LEU A 51 -16.81 -6.56 7.64
N PHE A 52 -17.68 -7.39 7.08
CA PHE A 52 -17.77 -7.59 5.64
C PHE A 52 -18.11 -6.29 4.91
N ALA A 53 -19.09 -5.51 5.36
CA ALA A 53 -19.44 -4.30 4.66
C ALA A 53 -18.38 -3.20 4.71
N GLN A 54 -17.62 -3.11 5.80
CA GLN A 54 -16.46 -2.22 5.89
C GLN A 54 -15.25 -2.75 5.10
N GLY A 55 -15.33 -3.94 4.51
CA GLY A 55 -14.29 -4.50 3.67
C GLY A 55 -13.10 -5.04 4.45
N PHE A 56 -13.30 -5.33 5.74
CA PHE A 56 -12.25 -5.76 6.64
C PHE A 56 -12.29 -7.28 6.90
N THR A 57 -11.18 -7.78 7.44
CA THR A 57 -11.03 -9.09 8.08
C THR A 57 -10.53 -8.89 9.50
N GLU A 58 -10.97 -9.76 10.39
CA GLU A 58 -10.56 -9.79 11.78
C GLU A 58 -9.17 -10.43 11.93
N THR A 59 -8.43 -9.97 12.93
CA THR A 59 -7.11 -10.46 13.32
C THR A 59 -7.18 -11.24 14.62
N ALA A 60 -6.23 -12.16 14.84
CA ALA A 60 -6.15 -12.97 16.06
C ALA A 60 -6.03 -12.14 17.36
N THR A 61 -5.62 -10.87 17.26
CA THR A 61 -5.57 -9.94 18.41
C THR A 61 -6.92 -9.71 19.06
N LEU A 62 -8.01 -9.90 18.31
CA LEU A 62 -9.37 -9.71 18.79
C LEU A 62 -9.96 -10.94 19.48
N ASP A 63 -9.30 -12.12 19.47
CA ASP A 63 -9.86 -13.36 20.02
C ASP A 63 -10.24 -13.25 21.51
N SER A 64 -9.55 -12.39 22.26
CA SER A 64 -9.81 -12.14 23.69
C SER A 64 -10.88 -11.06 23.97
N ILE A 65 -11.31 -10.31 22.94
CA ILE A 65 -12.24 -9.20 23.08
C ILE A 65 -13.67 -9.70 22.86
N SER A 66 -14.64 -9.22 23.66
CA SER A 66 -16.04 -9.59 23.45
C SER A 66 -16.59 -9.00 22.15
N VAL A 67 -17.47 -9.72 21.46
CA VAL A 67 -18.00 -9.27 20.16
C VAL A 67 -18.71 -7.91 20.24
N SER A 68 -19.36 -7.59 21.35
CA SER A 68 -19.94 -6.25 21.55
C SER A 68 -18.89 -5.14 21.53
N ARG A 69 -17.71 -5.36 22.13
CA ARG A 69 -16.61 -4.40 22.07
C ARG A 69 -16.01 -4.33 20.66
N LYS A 70 -15.88 -5.47 19.96
CA LYS A 70 -15.46 -5.48 18.54
C LYS A 70 -16.42 -4.65 17.70
N MET A 71 -17.72 -4.91 17.81
CA MET A 71 -18.76 -4.15 17.10
C MET A 71 -18.65 -2.64 17.39
N GLY A 72 -18.54 -2.23 18.65
CA GLY A 72 -18.38 -0.82 19.01
C GLY A 72 -17.12 -0.17 18.39
N SER A 73 -15.98 -0.87 18.41
CA SER A 73 -14.76 -0.38 17.74
C SER A 73 -14.93 -0.27 16.22
N LEU A 74 -15.61 -1.24 15.61
CA LEU A 74 -15.85 -1.24 14.16
C LEU A 74 -16.84 -0.14 13.75
N GLU A 75 -17.89 0.08 14.53
CA GLU A 75 -18.83 1.19 14.33
C GLU A 75 -18.13 2.53 14.46
N LYS A 76 -17.26 2.70 15.46
CA LYS A 76 -16.42 3.89 15.60
C LYS A 76 -15.54 4.10 14.37
N LEU A 77 -14.78 3.09 13.94
CA LEU A 77 -13.96 3.18 12.73
C LEU A 77 -14.78 3.53 11.48
N ALA A 78 -15.97 2.95 11.39
CA ALA A 78 -16.85 3.21 10.27
C ALA A 78 -17.42 4.63 10.29
N SER A 79 -17.54 5.29 11.44
CA SER A 79 -18.03 6.68 11.54
C SER A 79 -16.95 7.72 11.25
N LEU A 80 -15.68 7.44 11.59
CA LEU A 80 -14.55 8.40 11.48
C LEU A 80 -14.44 9.11 10.13
N TRP A 81 -14.81 8.44 9.04
CA TRP A 81 -14.62 8.92 7.68
C TRP A 81 -15.91 9.15 6.91
N ARG A 82 -17.09 9.15 7.58
CA ARG A 82 -18.41 9.26 6.92
C ARG A 82 -18.85 10.69 6.63
N SER A 83 -18.38 11.64 7.43
CA SER A 83 -18.66 13.06 7.25
C SER A 83 -17.35 13.83 7.23
N ASP A 84 -17.44 15.09 6.83
CA ASP A 84 -16.35 16.03 7.09
C ASP A 84 -16.04 16.03 8.60
N PHE A 85 -14.76 16.17 8.90
CA PHE A 85 -14.24 16.01 10.25
C PHE A 85 -13.21 17.09 10.54
N ASP A 86 -12.98 17.35 11.81
CA ASP A 86 -11.82 18.11 12.27
C ASP A 86 -10.71 17.15 12.67
N ALA A 87 -9.47 17.58 12.57
CA ALA A 87 -8.30 16.81 12.95
C ALA A 87 -7.83 17.23 14.34
N LYS A 88 -7.78 16.28 15.28
CA LYS A 88 -7.13 16.47 16.57
C LYS A 88 -5.70 15.94 16.48
N ILE A 89 -4.73 16.80 16.76
CA ILE A 89 -3.32 16.39 16.90
C ILE A 89 -3.21 15.51 18.15
N VAL A 90 -2.80 14.26 17.96
CA VAL A 90 -2.55 13.31 19.06
C VAL A 90 -1.07 13.16 19.35
N PHE A 91 -0.21 13.44 18.38
CA PHE A 91 1.23 13.39 18.52
C PHE A 91 1.91 14.38 17.57
N GLU A 92 2.95 15.05 18.05
CA GLU A 92 3.82 15.91 17.26
C GLU A 92 5.26 15.79 17.76
N GLU A 93 6.19 15.53 16.84
CA GLU A 93 7.63 15.46 17.15
C GLU A 93 8.44 16.16 16.06
N VAL A 94 9.44 16.94 16.48
CA VAL A 94 10.47 17.47 15.59
C VAL A 94 11.70 16.57 15.68
N VAL A 95 11.95 15.80 14.64
CA VAL A 95 13.16 14.98 14.50
C VAL A 95 14.32 15.91 14.12
N GLY A 96 15.30 15.99 15.05
CA GLY A 96 16.32 17.04 15.16
C GLY A 96 17.31 17.24 13.99
N PRO A 97 18.38 18.05 14.19
CA PRO A 97 19.21 18.58 13.13
C PRO A 97 20.05 17.51 12.41
N MET A 98 19.57 17.11 11.24
CA MET A 98 20.22 16.34 10.21
C MET A 98 21.21 17.26 9.46
N ARG A 99 22.51 17.01 9.61
CA ARG A 99 23.63 17.69 8.91
C ARG A 99 23.68 17.62 7.36
N HIS A 100 22.59 17.39 6.63
CA HIS A 100 22.60 17.28 5.16
C HIS A 100 21.57 18.17 4.50
N ASP A 101 21.92 18.71 3.32
CA ASP A 101 21.14 19.73 2.61
C ASP A 101 19.78 19.25 2.06
N ARG A 102 19.49 17.93 2.07
CA ARG A 102 18.20 17.39 1.62
C ARG A 102 17.78 16.15 2.40
N PHE A 103 16.52 16.13 2.83
CA PHE A 103 15.89 14.95 3.43
C PHE A 103 15.77 13.82 2.41
N PRO A 104 16.05 12.57 2.83
CA PRO A 104 15.73 11.42 2.00
C PRO A 104 14.22 11.37 1.84
N LYS A 105 13.77 11.31 0.58
CA LYS A 105 12.35 11.24 0.24
C LYS A 105 11.65 10.00 0.84
N ASN A 106 12.38 9.02 1.35
CA ASN A 106 11.86 7.71 1.72
C ASN A 106 11.47 7.64 3.20
N GLN A 107 10.30 8.16 3.50
CA GLN A 107 9.61 7.96 4.78
C GLN A 107 8.53 6.90 4.62
N TYR A 108 8.14 6.26 5.72
CA TYR A 108 7.12 5.22 5.73
C TYR A 108 6.37 5.21 7.05
N VAL A 109 5.14 4.70 7.00
CA VAL A 109 4.31 4.44 8.17
C VAL A 109 3.63 3.09 7.98
N LYS A 110 3.61 2.29 9.03
CA LYS A 110 2.82 1.07 9.12
C LYS A 110 2.64 0.70 10.58
N CYS A 111 1.43 0.32 10.97
CA CYS A 111 1.11 -0.17 12.31
C CYS A 111 1.45 0.86 13.41
N GLY A 112 1.18 2.15 13.15
CA GLY A 112 1.52 3.22 14.09
C GLY A 112 3.03 3.45 14.23
N LEU A 113 3.88 2.78 13.46
CA LEU A 113 5.32 3.04 13.45
C LEU A 113 5.68 3.85 12.21
N TRP A 114 6.30 5.01 12.43
CA TRP A 114 6.93 5.81 11.39
C TRP A 114 8.42 5.51 11.33
N TRP A 115 9.00 5.43 10.14
CA TRP A 115 10.45 5.33 10.00
C TRP A 115 11.00 6.06 8.78
N ILE A 116 12.25 6.47 8.91
CA ILE A 116 13.04 7.07 7.84
C ILE A 116 14.48 6.57 7.94
N TRP A 117 15.10 6.37 6.78
CA TRP A 117 16.53 6.15 6.69
C TRP A 117 17.23 7.44 6.26
N ALA A 118 18.01 8.06 7.15
CA ALA A 118 18.69 9.32 6.91
C ALA A 118 20.07 9.36 7.57
N GLN A 119 21.07 9.90 6.86
CA GLN A 119 22.44 10.08 7.38
C GLN A 119 23.10 8.79 7.88
N LYS A 120 22.85 7.67 7.18
CA LYS A 120 23.26 6.34 7.66
C LYS A 120 22.66 6.02 9.03
N ASN A 121 21.50 6.56 9.36
CA ASN A 121 20.74 6.16 10.53
C ASN A 121 19.35 5.71 10.14
N LEU A 122 18.88 4.64 10.77
CA LEU A 122 17.47 4.28 10.74
C LEU A 122 16.80 4.90 11.97
N PHE A 123 15.83 5.77 11.73
CA PHE A 123 14.98 6.32 12.78
C PHE A 123 13.66 5.58 12.72
N ILE A 124 13.24 5.03 13.84
CA ILE A 124 11.92 4.43 14.04
C ILE A 124 11.26 5.26 15.15
N ARG A 125 10.02 5.67 14.95
CA ARG A 125 9.21 6.39 15.94
C ARG A 125 7.86 5.75 16.04
N ASP A 126 7.34 5.75 17.26
CA ASP A 126 5.99 5.33 17.55
C ASP A 126 5.05 6.54 17.51
N CYS A 127 4.05 6.46 16.63
CA CYS A 127 3.05 7.48 16.39
C CYS A 127 1.92 7.50 17.44
N ASP A 128 1.88 6.55 18.37
CA ASP A 128 1.01 6.56 19.55
C ASP A 128 1.63 7.32 20.73
N GLY A 129 2.82 7.91 20.56
CA GLY A 129 3.52 8.68 21.60
C GLY A 129 4.25 7.82 22.62
N ASN A 130 4.32 6.50 22.41
CA ASN A 130 5.13 5.62 23.27
C ASN A 130 6.63 5.77 22.95
N ILE A 131 7.33 6.54 23.79
CA ILE A 131 8.75 6.83 23.62
C ILE A 131 9.61 5.55 23.67
N GLU A 132 9.18 4.48 24.34
CA GLU A 132 9.97 3.25 24.47
C GLU A 132 10.21 2.52 23.13
N LEU A 133 9.31 2.73 22.15
CA LEU A 133 9.41 2.15 20.82
C LEU A 133 10.17 3.05 19.84
N SER A 134 10.50 4.28 20.24
CA SER A 134 11.26 5.25 19.44
C SER A 134 12.76 5.01 19.52
N ARG A 135 13.41 4.82 18.37
CA ARG A 135 14.82 4.39 18.28
C ARG A 135 15.57 5.08 17.16
N THR A 136 16.87 5.28 17.39
CA THR A 136 17.80 5.81 16.38
C THR A 136 18.99 4.88 16.30
N TRP A 137 19.23 4.38 15.10
CA TRP A 137 20.18 3.31 14.86
C TRP A 137 21.24 3.76 13.88
N ARG A 138 22.52 3.73 14.27
CA ARG A 138 23.64 4.01 13.36
C ARG A 138 23.92 2.80 12.47
N VAL A 139 23.85 2.95 11.16
CA VAL A 139 24.14 1.88 10.18
C VAL A 139 25.55 1.32 10.32
N ASP A 140 26.50 2.10 10.85
CA ASP A 140 27.85 1.60 11.13
C ASP A 140 27.81 0.38 12.09
N SER A 141 26.75 0.18 12.88
CA SER A 141 26.57 -1.02 13.70
C SER A 141 26.11 -2.25 12.91
N LEU A 142 25.41 -2.05 11.77
CA LEU A 142 24.93 -3.13 10.91
C LEU A 142 26.12 -3.84 10.24
N SER A 143 27.10 -3.07 9.75
CA SER A 143 28.23 -3.60 8.98
C SER A 143 29.39 -4.18 9.81
N SER A 144 29.26 -4.32 11.13
CA SER A 144 30.40 -4.60 12.04
C SER A 144 31.19 -5.89 11.74
N GLN A 145 30.64 -6.83 10.95
CA GLN A 145 31.34 -8.05 10.53
C GLN A 145 32.08 -7.94 9.19
N HIS A 146 31.82 -6.92 8.38
CA HIS A 146 32.40 -6.78 7.05
C HIS A 146 33.50 -5.71 7.04
N GLN A 147 34.58 -5.95 6.30
CA GLN A 147 35.69 -5.02 6.22
C GLN A 147 35.20 -3.61 5.84
N PRO A 148 35.50 -2.58 6.64
CA PRO A 148 35.01 -1.22 6.39
C PRO A 148 35.50 -0.73 5.03
N GLY A 149 34.57 -0.65 4.06
CA GLY A 149 34.83 -0.16 2.70
C GLY A 149 34.27 -1.03 1.56
N ILE A 150 33.86 -2.28 1.82
CA ILE A 150 33.50 -3.22 0.74
C ILE A 150 32.01 -3.19 0.36
N LEU A 151 31.11 -2.76 1.23
CA LEU A 151 29.67 -2.72 0.93
C LEU A 151 29.05 -1.41 1.38
N ARG A 152 28.10 -0.89 0.59
CA ARG A 152 27.27 0.27 0.93
C ARG A 152 25.83 -0.19 1.10
N THR A 153 25.21 0.20 2.22
CA THR A 153 23.76 0.06 2.38
C THR A 153 23.06 0.91 1.34
N PHE A 154 22.30 0.26 0.46
CA PHE A 154 21.61 0.92 -0.64
C PHE A 154 20.14 1.18 -0.31
N SER A 155 19.46 0.19 0.25
CA SER A 155 18.05 0.27 0.62
C SER A 155 17.79 -0.42 1.95
N LEU A 156 16.78 0.06 2.66
CA LEU A 156 16.30 -0.51 3.90
C LEU A 156 14.78 -0.55 3.89
N THR A 157 14.23 -1.72 4.18
CA THR A 157 12.80 -1.93 4.38
C THR A 157 12.58 -2.48 5.79
N PHE A 158 11.48 -2.07 6.42
CA PHE A 158 11.12 -2.50 7.77
C PHE A 158 9.70 -3.07 7.74
N GLU A 159 9.52 -4.21 8.39
CA GLU A 159 8.26 -4.90 8.59
C GLU A 159 7.96 -4.98 10.10
N PRO A 160 7.15 -4.06 10.65
CA PRO A 160 6.90 -3.95 12.08
C PRO A 160 6.22 -5.17 12.69
N LEU A 161 5.34 -5.85 11.95
CA LEU A 161 4.59 -7.00 12.49
C LEU A 161 5.48 -8.21 12.74
N GLN A 162 6.60 -8.26 12.04
CA GLN A 162 7.61 -9.31 12.15
C GLN A 162 8.81 -8.86 12.96
N ASP A 163 8.86 -7.62 13.45
CA ASP A 163 10.06 -7.02 14.04
C ASP A 163 11.27 -7.12 13.10
N LEU A 164 11.06 -7.06 11.78
CA LEU A 164 12.08 -7.38 10.78
C LEU A 164 12.59 -6.13 10.06
N VAL A 165 13.90 -5.89 10.12
CA VAL A 165 14.60 -4.95 9.25
C VAL A 165 15.38 -5.73 8.21
N VAL A 166 15.14 -5.40 6.94
CA VAL A 166 15.89 -5.93 5.79
C VAL A 166 16.75 -4.81 5.21
N ALA A 167 18.06 -4.99 5.28
CA ALA A 167 19.03 -4.09 4.66
C ALA A 167 19.60 -4.73 3.40
N VAL A 168 19.58 -4.01 2.28
CA VAL A 168 20.26 -4.42 1.04
C VAL A 168 21.62 -3.74 0.96
N LEU A 169 22.66 -4.54 0.96
CA LEU A 169 24.04 -4.12 0.87
C LEU A 169 24.57 -4.41 -0.54
N MET A 170 25.07 -3.38 -1.21
CA MET A 170 25.67 -3.52 -2.54
C MET A 170 27.18 -3.24 -2.50
N PRO A 171 27.98 -3.91 -3.34
CA PRO A 171 29.36 -3.50 -3.58
C PRO A 171 29.45 -2.03 -4.05
N PRO A 172 30.52 -1.29 -3.72
CA PRO A 172 30.69 0.10 -4.12
C PRO A 172 30.83 0.25 -5.64
N CYS A 173 31.27 -0.81 -6.32
CA CYS A 173 31.25 -0.91 -7.77
C CYS A 173 30.02 -1.74 -8.17
N MET A 174 29.07 -1.13 -8.89
CA MET A 174 27.91 -1.82 -9.44
C MET A 174 28.26 -2.68 -10.68
N VAL A 175 29.55 -2.81 -11.00
CA VAL A 175 30.05 -3.59 -12.14
C VAL A 175 30.42 -5.00 -11.69
N VAL A 176 29.78 -5.99 -12.29
CA VAL A 176 30.11 -7.41 -12.16
C VAL A 176 30.81 -7.85 -13.43
N VAL A 177 32.04 -8.35 -13.31
CA VAL A 177 32.82 -8.89 -14.43
C VAL A 177 32.59 -10.39 -14.47
N VAL A 178 31.97 -10.86 -15.55
CA VAL A 178 31.65 -12.27 -15.77
C VAL A 178 32.65 -12.83 -16.78
N THR A 179 33.45 -13.80 -16.35
CA THR A 179 34.40 -14.50 -17.24
C THR A 179 33.77 -15.73 -17.88
N ASP A 180 32.87 -16.40 -17.15
CA ASP A 180 32.29 -17.68 -17.53
C ASP A 180 30.75 -17.61 -17.46
N ALA A 181 30.11 -17.84 -18.62
CA ALA A 181 28.66 -17.86 -18.71
C ALA A 181 28.06 -18.98 -17.85
N GLY A 182 26.96 -18.67 -17.18
CA GLY A 182 26.22 -19.59 -16.32
C GLY A 182 26.77 -19.73 -14.90
N GLN A 183 27.92 -19.14 -14.58
CA GLN A 183 28.41 -19.08 -13.21
C GLN A 183 27.55 -18.12 -12.38
N GLU A 184 27.25 -18.51 -11.14
CA GLU A 184 26.58 -17.66 -10.16
C GLU A 184 27.58 -16.63 -9.60
N HIS A 185 27.19 -15.36 -9.66
CA HIS A 185 27.96 -14.25 -9.12
C HIS A 185 27.14 -13.51 -8.07
N SER A 186 27.75 -13.20 -6.93
CA SER A 186 27.16 -12.38 -5.88
C SER A 186 26.92 -10.95 -6.40
N ILE A 187 25.67 -10.50 -6.38
CA ILE A 187 25.24 -9.18 -6.87
C ILE A 187 24.97 -8.19 -5.74
N PHE A 188 24.41 -8.69 -4.64
CA PHE A 188 24.15 -7.93 -3.41
C PHE A 188 23.97 -8.90 -2.25
N GLN A 189 24.00 -8.37 -1.04
CA GLN A 189 23.78 -9.12 0.19
C GLN A 189 22.58 -8.53 0.92
N LEU A 190 21.76 -9.40 1.51
CA LEU A 190 20.70 -9.00 2.44
C LEU A 190 21.16 -9.23 3.86
N GLU A 191 20.86 -8.31 4.76
CA GLU A 191 20.94 -8.55 6.20
C GLU A 191 19.54 -8.52 6.83
N PHE A 192 19.29 -9.49 7.70
CA PHE A 192 18.04 -9.65 8.44
C PHE A 192 18.28 -9.36 9.92
N ARG A 193 17.66 -8.30 10.43
CA ARG A 193 17.85 -7.81 11.80
C ARG A 193 16.51 -7.68 12.51
N SER A 194 16.51 -7.86 13.81
CA SER A 194 15.37 -7.50 14.65
C SER A 194 15.31 -5.98 14.81
N ALA A 195 14.18 -5.32 14.58
CA ALA A 195 14.06 -3.87 14.74
C ALA A 195 14.14 -3.44 16.22
N SER A 196 13.68 -4.32 17.11
CA SER A 196 13.67 -4.16 18.56
C SER A 196 15.01 -4.45 19.23
N SER A 197 16.02 -4.96 18.53
CA SER A 197 17.34 -5.23 19.13
C SER A 197 18.54 -4.92 18.24
N LEU A 198 18.33 -4.80 16.92
CA LEU A 198 19.36 -4.83 15.86
C LEU A 198 20.28 -6.05 15.86
N LEU A 199 19.99 -7.03 16.69
CA LEU A 199 20.65 -8.32 16.60
C LEU A 199 20.18 -9.05 15.34
N PRO A 200 20.93 -10.07 14.87
CA PRO A 200 20.41 -10.98 13.87
C PRO A 200 18.98 -11.40 14.21
N HIS A 201 18.09 -11.36 13.22
CA HIS A 201 16.69 -11.67 13.46
C HIS A 201 16.56 -13.11 13.97
N PRO A 202 15.91 -13.37 15.12
CA PRO A 202 15.93 -14.68 15.77
C PRO A 202 15.29 -15.79 14.92
N ASP A 203 14.30 -15.43 14.11
CA ASP A 203 13.63 -16.38 13.22
C ASP A 203 14.29 -16.54 11.84
N SER A 204 15.34 -15.78 11.55
CA SER A 204 16.08 -15.91 10.29
C SER A 204 17.11 -17.02 10.42
N LEU A 205 17.16 -17.96 9.48
CA LEU A 205 18.19 -19.01 9.45
C LEU A 205 19.61 -18.43 9.37
N CYS A 206 19.75 -17.27 8.73
CA CYS A 206 21.03 -16.58 8.55
C CYS A 206 20.91 -15.09 8.89
N THR A 207 21.97 -14.51 9.46
CA THR A 207 22.06 -13.04 9.67
C THR A 207 22.12 -12.30 8.34
N SER A 208 22.85 -12.88 7.38
CA SER A 208 23.03 -12.32 6.05
C SER A 208 22.93 -13.39 4.99
N LEU A 209 22.40 -13.01 3.83
CA LEU A 209 22.23 -13.87 2.67
C LEU A 209 22.84 -13.21 1.45
N GLU A 210 23.86 -13.86 0.87
CA GLU A 210 24.38 -13.48 -0.43
C GLU A 210 23.36 -13.83 -1.51
N CYS A 211 23.02 -12.85 -2.34
CA CYS A 211 22.11 -13.03 -3.45
C CYS A 211 22.93 -13.11 -4.73
N GLU A 212 22.83 -14.25 -5.39
CA GLU A 212 23.60 -14.55 -6.59
C GLU A 212 22.74 -14.47 -7.85
N HIS A 213 23.40 -14.22 -8.98
CA HIS A 213 22.80 -14.17 -10.30
C HIS A 213 23.69 -14.90 -11.31
N ALA A 214 23.10 -15.80 -12.09
CA ALA A 214 23.78 -16.48 -13.19
C ALA A 214 23.62 -15.66 -14.48
N PHE A 215 24.73 -15.19 -15.04
CA PHE A 215 24.74 -14.40 -16.27
C PHE A 215 24.86 -15.30 -17.49
N GLY A 216 24.10 -15.02 -18.55
CA GLY A 216 24.05 -15.87 -19.73
C GLY A 216 25.27 -15.79 -20.65
N GLU A 217 26.09 -14.74 -20.53
CA GLU A 217 27.24 -14.48 -21.39
C GLU A 217 28.39 -13.87 -20.58
N PRO A 218 29.66 -13.99 -21.01
CA PRO A 218 30.77 -13.25 -20.41
C PRO A 218 30.70 -11.76 -20.74
N GLY A 219 31.15 -10.90 -19.83
CA GLY A 219 31.24 -9.45 -20.04
C GLY A 219 31.12 -8.62 -18.77
N ASP A 220 31.05 -7.31 -18.96
CA ASP A 220 30.83 -6.34 -17.88
C ASP A 220 29.33 -6.05 -17.75
N TYR A 221 28.80 -6.27 -16.55
CA TYR A 221 27.40 -6.06 -16.22
C TYR A 221 27.26 -4.98 -15.15
N PHE A 222 26.31 -4.07 -15.33
CA PHE A 222 25.91 -3.09 -14.32
C PHE A 222 24.60 -3.52 -13.68
N VAL A 223 24.57 -3.64 -12.36
CA VAL A 223 23.39 -4.04 -11.60
C VAL A 223 22.84 -2.85 -10.82
N PHE A 224 21.57 -2.51 -11.02
CA PHE A 224 20.89 -1.41 -10.35
C PHE A 224 19.64 -1.92 -9.63
N LEU A 225 19.54 -1.70 -8.32
CA LEU A 225 18.31 -2.00 -7.58
C LEU A 225 17.19 -1.05 -8.00
N LEU A 226 16.00 -1.60 -8.24
CA LEU A 226 14.81 -0.84 -8.61
C LEU A 226 13.87 -0.72 -7.42
N GLY A 227 13.65 0.51 -6.99
CA GLY A 227 12.81 0.79 -5.84
C GLY A 227 13.37 0.19 -4.55
N LYS A 228 12.46 -0.27 -3.69
CA LYS A 228 12.78 -0.82 -2.37
C LYS A 228 12.38 -2.30 -2.34
N PRO A 229 13.06 -3.13 -1.54
CA PRO A 229 12.57 -4.47 -1.26
C PRO A 229 11.13 -4.43 -0.74
N ALA A 230 10.31 -5.33 -1.23
CA ALA A 230 8.97 -5.54 -0.69
C ALA A 230 8.99 -6.76 0.24
N ILE A 231 8.33 -6.65 1.39
CA ILE A 231 8.18 -7.73 2.37
C ILE A 231 6.71 -8.13 2.42
N CYS A 232 6.44 -9.42 2.32
CA CYS A 232 5.08 -9.97 2.41
C CYS A 232 5.17 -11.40 2.96
N GLY A 233 4.67 -11.62 4.18
CA GLY A 233 4.84 -12.89 4.86
C GLY A 233 6.31 -13.23 5.06
N ASP A 234 6.67 -14.48 4.77
CA ASP A 234 8.04 -14.97 4.89
C ASP A 234 8.91 -14.62 3.66
N ARG A 235 8.38 -13.78 2.74
CA ARG A 235 9.03 -13.44 1.49
C ARG A 235 9.57 -12.02 1.47
N VAL A 236 10.79 -11.89 0.98
CA VAL A 236 11.38 -10.62 0.56
C VAL A 236 11.57 -10.67 -0.95
N VAL A 237 11.12 -9.63 -1.65
CA VAL A 237 11.28 -9.52 -3.10
C VAL A 237 12.10 -8.29 -3.43
N VAL A 238 13.16 -8.49 -4.18
CA VAL A 238 14.07 -7.42 -4.63
C VAL A 238 14.06 -7.39 -6.15
N LEU A 239 13.61 -6.27 -6.71
CA LEU A 239 13.65 -6.04 -8.14
C LEU A 239 14.93 -5.29 -8.53
N TYR A 240 15.59 -5.72 -9.59
CA TYR A 240 16.82 -5.08 -10.07
C TYR A 240 16.98 -5.19 -11.58
N HIS A 241 17.65 -4.19 -12.13
CA HIS A 241 17.98 -4.07 -13.53
C HIS A 241 19.40 -4.54 -13.77
N VAL A 242 19.60 -5.34 -14.82
CA VAL A 242 20.91 -5.77 -15.29
C VAL A 242 21.17 -5.16 -16.66
N HIS A 243 22.29 -4.46 -16.80
CA HIS A 243 22.70 -3.78 -18.03
C HIS A 243 24.05 -4.31 -18.50
N SER A 244 24.17 -4.72 -19.76
CA SER A 244 25.45 -5.06 -20.40
C SER A 244 25.56 -4.44 -21.78
N VAL A 245 26.68 -4.68 -22.46
CA VAL A 245 26.86 -4.30 -23.87
C VAL A 245 25.88 -5.05 -24.79
N CYS A 246 25.51 -6.29 -24.43
CA CYS A 246 24.62 -7.13 -25.22
C CYS A 246 23.13 -6.83 -25.01
N GLY A 247 22.76 -6.12 -23.94
CA GLY A 247 21.38 -5.75 -23.70
C GLY A 247 21.07 -5.41 -22.25
N GLN A 248 19.78 -5.24 -21.99
CA GLN A 248 19.23 -4.90 -20.69
C GLN A 248 18.09 -5.85 -20.36
N TYR A 249 17.98 -6.24 -19.10
CA TYR A 249 16.85 -7.03 -18.63
C TYR A 249 16.56 -6.80 -17.17
N LEU A 250 15.30 -7.07 -16.82
CA LEU A 250 14.81 -7.01 -15.46
C LEU A 250 14.95 -8.38 -14.79
N SER A 251 15.37 -8.37 -13.54
CA SER A 251 15.43 -9.57 -12.72
C SER A 251 14.79 -9.33 -11.37
N VAL A 252 14.23 -10.38 -10.81
CA VAL A 252 13.64 -10.40 -9.48
C VAL A 252 14.36 -11.45 -8.64
N GLN A 253 14.80 -11.06 -7.44
CA GLN A 253 15.21 -11.99 -6.41
C GLN A 253 14.01 -12.28 -5.52
N VAL A 254 13.61 -13.55 -5.43
CA VAL A 254 12.60 -14.01 -4.47
C VAL A 254 13.34 -14.70 -3.34
N ILE A 255 13.19 -14.18 -2.13
CA ILE A 255 13.89 -14.67 -0.93
C ILE A 255 12.87 -15.16 0.10
N ASP A 256 13.05 -16.38 0.58
CA ASP A 256 12.45 -16.88 1.82
C ASP A 256 13.44 -16.58 2.95
N TRP A 257 13.20 -15.49 3.67
CA TRP A 257 14.18 -14.95 4.62
C TRP A 257 14.31 -15.84 5.86
N ARG A 258 13.24 -16.55 6.25
CA ARG A 258 13.28 -17.51 7.37
C ARG A 258 14.12 -18.72 7.03
N LYS A 259 14.05 -19.21 5.78
CA LYS A 259 14.82 -20.38 5.34
C LYS A 259 16.20 -20.04 4.77
N GLY A 260 16.56 -18.76 4.67
CA GLY A 260 17.82 -18.34 4.06
C GLY A 260 17.96 -18.78 2.60
N HIS A 261 16.84 -18.88 1.88
CA HIS A 261 16.83 -19.33 0.49
C HIS A 261 16.52 -18.16 -0.43
N ALA A 262 17.37 -17.91 -1.43
CA ALA A 262 17.16 -16.87 -2.42
C ALA A 262 17.33 -17.45 -3.82
N LYS A 263 16.49 -17.01 -4.75
CA LYS A 263 16.62 -17.38 -6.16
C LYS A 263 16.36 -16.18 -7.06
N SER A 264 17.20 -16.06 -8.08
CA SER A 264 17.09 -15.03 -9.10
C SER A 264 16.28 -15.54 -10.27
N TYR A 265 15.42 -14.67 -10.80
CA TYR A 265 14.62 -14.95 -11.98
C TYR A 265 14.68 -13.77 -12.93
N ARG A 266 15.00 -14.05 -14.20
CA ARG A 266 14.87 -13.08 -15.28
C ARG A 266 13.38 -12.91 -15.62
N LEU A 267 12.91 -11.68 -15.68
CA LEU A 267 11.58 -11.36 -16.19
C LEU A 267 11.62 -11.23 -17.72
N SER A 268 10.56 -11.67 -18.37
CA SER A 268 10.53 -12.03 -19.80
C SER A 268 10.73 -10.86 -20.77
N ASP A 269 10.54 -9.61 -20.32
CA ASP A 269 10.54 -8.44 -21.18
C ASP A 269 11.75 -7.51 -20.94
N PRO A 270 12.26 -6.84 -21.99
CA PRO A 270 13.27 -5.80 -21.86
C PRO A 270 12.64 -4.59 -21.17
N VAL A 271 12.68 -4.59 -19.84
CA VAL A 271 12.12 -3.49 -19.05
C VAL A 271 13.18 -2.44 -18.77
N GLU A 272 12.80 -1.20 -18.99
CA GLU A 272 13.62 -0.02 -18.80
C GLU A 272 13.79 0.37 -17.31
N PRO A 273 14.84 1.14 -16.94
CA PRO A 273 15.25 1.40 -15.55
C PRO A 273 14.28 2.21 -14.67
N LYS A 274 13.08 2.57 -15.16
CA LYS A 274 12.08 3.39 -14.45
C LYS A 274 10.88 2.60 -13.94
N SER A 275 11.03 1.29 -13.77
CA SER A 275 9.96 0.45 -13.24
C SER A 275 9.75 0.59 -11.74
N SER A 276 8.50 0.40 -11.35
CA SER A 276 8.07 0.25 -9.97
C SER A 276 7.36 -1.10 -9.81
N PHE A 277 7.28 -1.60 -8.59
CA PHE A 277 6.57 -2.84 -8.32
C PHE A 277 5.95 -2.83 -6.93
N HIS A 278 4.98 -3.72 -6.74
CA HIS A 278 4.30 -3.94 -5.47
C HIS A 278 3.91 -5.41 -5.31
N LEU A 279 3.98 -5.93 -4.08
CA LEU A 279 3.44 -7.24 -3.74
C LEU A 279 1.99 -7.10 -3.32
N VAL A 280 1.09 -7.64 -4.13
CA VAL A 280 -0.36 -7.66 -3.86
C VAL A 280 -0.66 -8.62 -2.70
N ASP A 281 0.02 -9.76 -2.70
CA ASP A 281 -0.02 -10.78 -1.66
C ASP A 281 1.33 -11.54 -1.66
N GLU A 282 1.43 -12.68 -0.96
CA GLU A 282 2.68 -13.45 -0.88
C GLU A 282 3.12 -14.07 -2.22
N GLN A 283 2.18 -14.27 -3.14
CA GLN A 283 2.38 -14.96 -4.41
C GLN A 283 2.17 -14.05 -5.61
N THR A 284 1.64 -12.85 -5.44
CA THR A 284 1.24 -12.00 -6.55
C THR A 284 2.03 -10.70 -6.52
N MET A 285 2.79 -10.46 -7.58
CA MET A 285 3.57 -9.24 -7.79
C MET A 285 3.02 -8.48 -8.99
N VAL A 286 2.82 -7.18 -8.83
CA VAL A 286 2.52 -6.26 -9.93
C VAL A 286 3.77 -5.45 -10.23
N VAL A 287 4.19 -5.44 -11.48
CA VAL A 287 5.28 -4.61 -12.01
C VAL A 287 4.69 -3.62 -12.99
N ILE A 288 5.03 -2.35 -12.86
CA ILE A 288 4.73 -1.36 -13.87
C ILE A 288 5.98 -1.07 -14.71
N GLU A 289 5.85 -1.34 -16.00
CA GLU A 289 6.87 -1.05 -17.00
C GLU A 289 6.72 0.39 -17.49
N LYS A 290 7.80 0.91 -18.06
CA LYS A 290 7.88 2.30 -18.54
C LYS A 290 6.83 2.63 -19.60
N GLN A 291 6.43 1.66 -20.41
CA GLN A 291 5.41 1.82 -21.45
C GLN A 291 3.99 1.92 -20.90
N GLY A 292 3.83 1.86 -19.56
CA GLY A 292 2.52 1.79 -18.93
C GLY A 292 1.89 0.40 -19.03
N HIS A 293 2.72 -0.64 -19.10
CA HIS A 293 2.26 -2.02 -18.98
C HIS A 293 2.26 -2.42 -17.51
N LEU A 294 1.10 -2.81 -17.01
CA LEU A 294 0.93 -3.31 -15.65
C LEU A 294 0.93 -4.84 -15.68
N SER A 295 2.12 -5.42 -15.53
CA SER A 295 2.38 -6.85 -15.66
C SER A 295 2.22 -7.56 -14.32
N LEU A 296 1.36 -8.58 -14.29
CA LEU A 296 1.08 -9.40 -13.11
C LEU A 296 1.89 -10.70 -13.17
N TYR A 297 2.66 -10.97 -12.12
CA TYR A 297 3.45 -12.19 -11.96
C TYR A 297 2.96 -13.00 -10.77
N THR A 298 2.81 -14.30 -10.96
CA THR A 298 2.67 -15.25 -9.87
C THR A 298 4.05 -15.76 -9.46
N LEU A 299 4.48 -15.37 -8.27
CA LEU A 299 5.64 -15.91 -7.58
C LEU A 299 5.27 -17.28 -7.00
N GLN A 300 5.70 -18.33 -7.69
CA GLN A 300 5.60 -19.70 -7.18
C GLN A 300 6.44 -19.86 -5.90
N GLY A 301 6.52 -21.07 -5.33
CA GLY A 301 7.45 -21.35 -4.23
C GLY A 301 8.88 -20.81 -4.48
N PRO A 302 9.77 -20.81 -3.48
CA PRO A 302 11.12 -20.26 -3.61
C PRO A 302 11.88 -20.75 -4.86
N ASP A 303 11.58 -21.96 -5.33
CA ASP A 303 12.17 -22.61 -6.49
C ASP A 303 11.43 -22.44 -7.82
N GLY A 304 10.17 -22.00 -7.76
CA GLY A 304 9.32 -21.90 -8.94
C GLY A 304 9.53 -20.57 -9.67
N LEU A 305 9.65 -20.65 -11.00
CA LEU A 305 9.77 -19.50 -11.87
C LEU A 305 8.56 -18.55 -11.67
N PRO A 306 8.78 -17.23 -11.51
CA PRO A 306 7.75 -16.22 -11.64
C PRO A 306 7.01 -16.42 -12.95
N GLN A 307 5.72 -16.67 -12.86
CA GLN A 307 4.88 -16.88 -14.03
C GLN A 307 4.18 -15.57 -14.38
N HIS A 308 4.52 -14.99 -15.53
CA HIS A 308 3.78 -13.88 -16.10
C HIS A 308 2.37 -14.34 -16.46
N ARG A 309 1.35 -13.69 -15.90
CA ARG A 309 -0.06 -14.10 -16.05
C ARG A 309 -0.80 -13.23 -17.05
N VAL A 310 -0.67 -11.93 -16.88
CA VAL A 310 -1.47 -10.94 -17.60
C VAL A 310 -0.74 -9.61 -17.61
N THR A 311 -0.88 -8.89 -18.70
CA THR A 311 -0.44 -7.50 -18.82
C THR A 311 -1.66 -6.63 -19.06
N TYR A 312 -1.92 -5.72 -18.13
CA TYR A 312 -2.97 -4.71 -18.30
C TYR A 312 -2.36 -3.48 -18.96
N LEU A 313 -2.85 -3.13 -20.15
CA LEU A 313 -2.37 -1.97 -20.89
C LEU A 313 -3.07 -0.71 -20.33
N LEU A 314 -2.28 0.27 -19.86
CA LEU A 314 -2.78 1.60 -19.51
C LEU A 314 -3.22 2.35 -20.78
N PRO A 315 -4.09 3.38 -20.67
CA PRO A 315 -4.48 4.15 -21.83
C PRO A 315 -3.25 4.90 -22.36
N ASN A 316 -3.20 5.12 -23.68
CA ASN A 316 -2.11 5.87 -24.30
C ASN A 316 -2.02 7.27 -23.67
N ILE A 317 -0.95 7.53 -22.93
CA ILE A 317 -0.74 8.81 -22.27
C ILE A 317 -0.03 9.72 -23.27
N ALA A 318 -0.49 10.97 -23.37
CA ALA A 318 0.11 11.95 -24.25
C ALA A 318 1.43 12.46 -23.64
N PHE A 319 2.53 11.73 -23.86
CA PHE A 319 3.84 12.10 -23.33
C PHE A 319 4.47 13.22 -24.17
N HIS A 320 4.88 14.31 -23.51
CA HIS A 320 5.65 15.38 -24.14
C HIS A 320 7.14 15.21 -23.87
N LYS A 321 7.88 14.57 -24.79
CA LYS A 321 9.36 14.40 -24.82
C LYS A 321 9.99 13.67 -23.62
N ASP A 322 9.48 13.86 -22.41
CA ASP A 322 9.94 13.25 -21.17
C ASP A 322 9.13 11.98 -20.89
N GLU A 323 9.87 10.94 -20.53
CA GLU A 323 9.30 9.66 -20.17
C GLU A 323 8.62 9.75 -18.80
N PRO A 324 7.43 9.13 -18.63
CA PRO A 324 6.75 9.14 -17.35
C PRO A 324 7.58 8.43 -16.28
N SER A 325 7.38 8.83 -15.03
CA SER A 325 7.71 7.99 -13.89
C SER A 325 6.44 7.51 -13.19
N PHE A 326 6.51 6.30 -12.67
CA PHE A 326 5.38 5.62 -12.04
C PHE A 326 5.68 5.39 -10.57
N VAL A 327 4.72 5.75 -9.70
CA VAL A 327 4.80 5.47 -8.27
C VAL A 327 3.55 4.72 -7.85
N ILE A 328 3.74 3.55 -7.24
CA ILE A 328 2.65 2.75 -6.70
C ILE A 328 2.48 3.07 -5.21
N HIS A 329 1.27 3.44 -4.83
CA HIS A 329 0.82 3.56 -3.45
C HIS A 329 -0.24 2.49 -3.20
N ALA A 330 -0.05 1.68 -2.18
CA ALA A 330 -1.01 0.64 -1.83
C ALA A 330 -0.92 0.37 -0.33
N THR A 331 -1.95 -0.30 0.18
CA THR A 331 -1.98 -0.74 1.57
C THR A 331 -0.80 -1.70 1.80
N PRO A 332 0.03 -1.50 2.83
CA PRO A 332 1.06 -2.47 3.17
C PRO A 332 0.45 -3.86 3.42
N SER A 333 1.12 -4.92 2.99
CA SER A 333 0.67 -6.29 3.26
C SER A 333 0.67 -6.57 4.77
N PHE A 334 -0.38 -7.21 5.27
CA PHE A 334 -0.46 -7.69 6.66
C PHE A 334 -0.37 -9.22 6.75
N TYR A 335 0.07 -9.89 5.68
CA TYR A 335 0.25 -11.33 5.63
C TYR A 335 1.56 -11.74 6.31
N GLY A 336 1.55 -12.87 7.03
CA GLY A 336 2.74 -13.47 7.61
C GLY A 336 2.62 -13.97 9.04
N THR A 337 3.71 -14.59 9.50
CA THR A 337 3.90 -14.94 10.91
C THR A 337 4.10 -13.68 11.73
N ILE A 338 3.27 -13.49 12.74
CA ILE A 338 3.24 -12.29 13.56
C ILE A 338 4.11 -12.51 14.79
N THR A 339 5.15 -11.69 14.96
CA THR A 339 5.97 -11.66 16.18
C THR A 339 5.54 -10.53 17.13
N ARG A 340 4.88 -9.50 16.59
CA ARG A 340 4.35 -8.34 17.34
C ARG A 340 2.83 -8.21 17.20
N PRO A 341 2.04 -9.08 17.88
CA PRO A 341 0.59 -8.99 17.83
C PRO A 341 0.06 -7.69 18.45
N ASP A 342 0.82 -7.06 19.33
CA ASP A 342 0.49 -5.75 19.91
C ASP A 342 0.40 -4.62 18.87
N LEU A 343 1.11 -4.76 17.73
CA LEU A 343 1.13 -3.76 16.66
C LEU A 343 0.10 -4.04 15.56
N ILE A 344 -0.61 -5.16 15.62
CA ILE A 344 -1.60 -5.51 14.59
C ILE A 344 -2.83 -4.62 14.73
N PRO A 345 -3.24 -3.92 13.65
CA PRO A 345 -4.53 -3.26 13.62
C PRO A 345 -5.64 -4.27 13.89
N CYS A 346 -6.63 -3.88 14.70
CA CYS A 346 -7.76 -4.74 15.03
C CYS A 346 -8.48 -5.31 13.78
N TYR A 347 -8.43 -4.56 12.68
CA TYR A 347 -8.98 -5.00 11.42
C TYR A 347 -8.04 -4.71 10.26
N ILE A 348 -7.90 -5.68 9.36
CA ILE A 348 -7.08 -5.57 8.15
C ILE A 348 -8.00 -5.46 6.94
N PRO A 349 -7.69 -4.62 5.93
CA PRO A 349 -8.45 -4.60 4.69
C PRO A 349 -8.36 -5.94 3.95
N SER A 350 -9.51 -6.52 3.61
CA SER A 350 -9.58 -7.67 2.70
C SER A 350 -9.07 -7.28 1.31
N LEU A 351 -8.39 -8.21 0.62
CA LEU A 351 -7.89 -7.96 -0.75
C LEU A 351 -9.00 -7.50 -1.72
N GLU A 352 -10.22 -8.05 -1.59
CA GLU A 352 -11.38 -7.65 -2.40
C GLU A 352 -11.83 -6.19 -2.19
N SER A 353 -11.39 -5.56 -1.10
CA SER A 353 -11.75 -4.19 -0.71
C SER A 353 -10.53 -3.26 -0.71
N GLN A 354 -9.37 -3.74 -1.18
CA GLN A 354 -8.18 -2.92 -1.32
C GLN A 354 -8.17 -2.18 -2.66
N ILE A 355 -7.52 -1.03 -2.65
CA ILE A 355 -7.17 -0.29 -3.85
C ILE A 355 -5.65 -0.11 -3.95
N MET A 356 -5.19 0.07 -5.18
CA MET A 356 -3.85 0.54 -5.52
C MET A 356 -3.99 1.91 -6.17
N VAL A 357 -3.21 2.90 -5.76
CA VAL A 357 -3.10 4.18 -6.46
C VAL A 357 -1.81 4.20 -7.25
N LEU A 358 -1.93 4.33 -8.56
CA LEU A 358 -0.82 4.52 -9.47
C LEU A 358 -0.70 6.01 -9.81
N GLU A 359 0.34 6.64 -9.32
CA GLU A 359 0.70 8.02 -9.65
C GLU A 359 1.59 8.01 -10.90
N ILE A 360 1.16 8.77 -11.91
CA ILE A 360 1.85 8.88 -13.20
C ILE A 360 2.35 10.31 -13.32
N LEU A 361 3.67 10.44 -13.25
CA LEU A 361 4.39 11.70 -13.28
C LEU A 361 4.94 11.94 -14.68
N SER A 362 4.25 12.78 -15.46
CA SER A 362 4.72 13.25 -16.76
C SER A 362 4.54 14.76 -16.85
N HIS A 363 5.42 15.46 -17.57
CA HIS A 363 5.24 16.89 -17.85
C HIS A 363 4.52 17.04 -19.20
N PRO A 364 3.49 17.89 -19.32
CA PRO A 364 2.88 18.73 -18.29
C PRO A 364 1.73 18.04 -17.52
N CYS A 365 1.40 16.79 -17.83
CA CYS A 365 0.28 16.10 -17.19
C CYS A 365 0.69 15.07 -16.14
N THR A 366 0.37 15.38 -14.89
CA THR A 366 0.34 14.45 -13.76
C THR A 366 -1.06 13.93 -13.51
N ILE A 367 -1.20 12.62 -13.32
CA ILE A 367 -2.47 11.97 -12.97
C ILE A 367 -2.28 10.93 -11.87
N ILE A 368 -3.35 10.60 -11.17
CA ILE A 368 -3.44 9.40 -10.35
C ILE A 368 -4.53 8.48 -10.91
N LEU A 369 -4.27 7.18 -10.88
CA LEU A 369 -5.22 6.12 -11.18
C LEU A 369 -5.48 5.35 -9.91
N VAL A 370 -6.71 5.40 -9.39
CA VAL A 370 -7.17 4.55 -8.31
C VAL A 370 -7.69 3.26 -8.92
N ILE A 371 -7.00 2.15 -8.68
CA ILE A 371 -7.23 0.83 -9.26
C ILE A 371 -7.78 -0.10 -8.18
N ASP A 372 -8.94 -0.69 -8.44
CA ASP A 372 -9.55 -1.69 -7.58
C ASP A 372 -8.80 -3.04 -7.67
N MET A 373 -8.21 -3.48 -6.56
CA MET A 373 -7.36 -4.66 -6.55
C MET A 373 -8.10 -5.98 -6.82
N VAL A 374 -9.44 -5.99 -6.77
CA VAL A 374 -10.23 -7.17 -7.17
C VAL A 374 -9.98 -7.57 -8.62
N MET A 375 -9.46 -6.67 -9.48
CA MET A 375 -9.08 -7.06 -10.84
C MET A 375 -7.94 -8.09 -10.85
N PHE A 376 -7.03 -8.02 -9.87
CA PHE A 376 -5.91 -8.94 -9.76
C PHE A 376 -6.30 -10.30 -9.19
N SER A 377 -7.49 -10.45 -8.59
CA SER A 377 -7.99 -11.72 -8.06
C SER A 377 -8.91 -12.48 -9.03
N ARG A 378 -9.16 -11.95 -10.23
CA ARG A 378 -10.05 -12.57 -11.24
C ARG A 378 -9.32 -13.57 -12.16
N GLN A 379 -10.13 -14.31 -12.93
CA GLN A 379 -9.75 -15.49 -13.74
C GLN A 379 -8.50 -15.35 -14.64
N ALA A 380 -8.05 -14.14 -14.97
CA ALA A 380 -6.83 -13.91 -15.73
C ALA A 380 -5.56 -14.47 -15.05
N ILE A 381 -5.57 -14.69 -13.72
CA ILE A 381 -4.47 -15.35 -12.99
C ILE A 381 -4.25 -16.80 -13.46
N HIS A 382 -5.29 -17.46 -13.98
CA HIS A 382 -5.22 -18.87 -14.37
C HIS A 382 -4.82 -19.08 -15.83
N ALA A 383 -4.50 -18.01 -16.58
CA ALA A 383 -3.98 -18.16 -17.93
C ALA A 383 -2.58 -18.81 -17.89
N GLU A 384 -2.38 -19.82 -18.74
CA GLU A 384 -1.07 -20.46 -18.92
C GLU A 384 -0.11 -19.58 -19.75
N THR A 385 -0.69 -18.81 -20.68
CA THR A 385 0.03 -17.85 -21.53
C THR A 385 -0.32 -16.42 -21.10
N PRO A 386 0.66 -15.50 -21.07
CA PRO A 386 0.39 -14.10 -20.78
C PRO A 386 -0.65 -13.54 -21.75
N VAL A 387 -1.69 -12.92 -21.20
CA VAL A 387 -2.71 -12.22 -21.99
C VAL A 387 -2.51 -10.71 -21.82
N GLU A 388 -2.47 -9.99 -22.93
CA GLU A 388 -2.58 -8.53 -22.90
C GLU A 388 -4.05 -8.13 -22.88
N ILE A 389 -4.45 -7.33 -21.89
CA ILE A 389 -5.82 -6.85 -21.76
C ILE A 389 -5.81 -5.33 -22.01
N PRO A 390 -6.43 -4.85 -23.10
CA PRO A 390 -6.43 -3.44 -23.44
C PRO A 390 -7.27 -2.64 -22.44
N TRP A 391 -6.93 -1.35 -22.26
CA TRP A 391 -7.64 -0.45 -21.35
C TRP A 391 -9.16 -0.48 -21.51
N SER A 392 -9.67 -0.59 -22.73
CA SER A 392 -11.12 -0.64 -23.02
C SER A 392 -11.87 -1.74 -22.26
N ASP A 393 -11.18 -2.84 -21.93
CA ASP A 393 -11.79 -4.05 -21.42
C ASP A 393 -11.77 -4.09 -19.88
N TRP A 394 -10.83 -3.39 -19.25
CA TRP A 394 -10.66 -3.40 -17.79
C TRP A 394 -10.75 -2.00 -17.15
N GLY A 395 -10.14 -0.99 -17.77
CA GLY A 395 -9.96 0.35 -17.21
C GLY A 395 -11.26 0.98 -16.70
N PRO A 396 -12.29 1.16 -17.55
CA PRO A 396 -13.54 1.81 -17.15
C PRO A 396 -14.28 1.15 -15.97
N GLN A 397 -14.05 -0.15 -15.73
CA GLN A 397 -14.72 -0.91 -14.67
C GLN A 397 -13.97 -0.84 -13.33
N TYR A 398 -12.64 -0.86 -13.37
CA TYR A 398 -11.80 -1.02 -12.18
C TYR A 398 -11.00 0.21 -11.80
N THR A 399 -11.10 1.30 -12.56
CA THR A 399 -10.31 2.50 -12.31
C THR A 399 -11.15 3.74 -12.09
N CYS A 400 -10.61 4.65 -11.30
CA CYS A 400 -11.00 6.05 -11.26
C CYS A 400 -9.74 6.89 -11.49
N CYS A 401 -9.82 7.89 -12.37
CA CYS A 401 -8.67 8.72 -12.69
C CYS A 401 -8.92 10.17 -12.28
N PHE A 402 -7.88 10.80 -11.74
CA PHE A 402 -7.94 12.17 -11.26
C PHE A 402 -6.74 12.97 -11.77
N PRO A 403 -6.94 14.24 -12.13
CA PRO A 403 -5.85 15.18 -12.28
C PRO A 403 -4.99 15.21 -11.01
N HIS A 404 -3.69 15.34 -11.19
CA HIS A 404 -2.74 15.37 -10.10
C HIS A 404 -1.74 16.51 -10.29
N HIS A 405 -1.21 17.02 -9.18
CA HIS A 405 -0.12 18.00 -9.17
C HIS A 405 1.01 17.44 -8.32
N THR A 406 2.25 17.63 -8.77
CA THR A 406 3.46 17.07 -8.13
C THR A 406 3.70 17.55 -6.70
N SER A 407 3.02 18.63 -6.27
CA SER A 407 3.04 19.11 -4.88
C SER A 407 2.10 18.33 -3.96
N HIS A 408 1.05 17.70 -4.50
CA HIS A 408 0.09 16.95 -3.70
C HIS A 408 0.70 15.65 -3.18
N ARG A 409 0.14 15.12 -2.09
CA ARG A 409 0.57 13.87 -1.47
C ARG A 409 -0.60 12.93 -1.32
N VAL A 410 -0.32 11.65 -1.55
CA VAL A 410 -1.31 10.57 -1.51
C VAL A 410 -0.88 9.56 -0.45
N GLY A 411 -1.84 9.16 0.39
CA GLY A 411 -1.74 8.00 1.29
C GLY A 411 -2.85 7.01 0.99
N VAL A 412 -2.61 5.71 1.16
CA VAL A 412 -3.58 4.65 0.83
C VAL A 412 -3.70 3.66 1.98
N PHE A 413 -4.94 3.36 2.39
CA PHE A 413 -5.23 2.29 3.35
C PHE A 413 -6.58 1.63 3.05
N GLY A 414 -6.56 0.32 2.85
CA GLY A 414 -7.69 -0.46 2.40
C GLY A 414 -8.29 0.07 1.11
N SER A 415 -9.55 0.52 1.20
CA SER A 415 -10.34 1.10 0.11
C SER A 415 -10.24 2.63 0.04
N LYS A 416 -9.45 3.25 0.92
CA LYS A 416 -9.41 4.70 1.11
C LYS A 416 -8.13 5.32 0.57
N VAL A 417 -8.26 6.51 0.01
CA VAL A 417 -7.18 7.41 -0.40
C VAL A 417 -7.26 8.66 0.45
N ALA A 418 -6.17 9.04 1.10
CA ALA A 418 -6.00 10.38 1.65
C ALA A 418 -5.24 11.23 0.63
N TYR A 419 -5.75 12.41 0.31
CA TYR A 419 -5.22 13.28 -0.73
C TYR A 419 -5.11 14.73 -0.24
N ALA A 420 -3.90 15.27 -0.21
CA ALA A 420 -3.65 16.66 0.19
C ALA A 420 -3.91 17.63 -0.97
N LEU A 421 -4.89 18.53 -0.80
CA LEU A 421 -5.34 19.49 -1.82
C LEU A 421 -5.39 20.93 -1.26
N PRO A 422 -5.20 21.96 -2.09
CA PRO A 422 -5.23 23.35 -1.63
C PRO A 422 -6.63 23.87 -1.25
N GLN A 423 -7.68 23.09 -1.53
CA GLN A 423 -9.08 23.52 -1.37
C GLN A 423 -9.78 22.74 -0.25
N ASP A 424 -10.69 23.40 0.47
CA ASP A 424 -11.52 22.85 1.54
C ASP A 424 -12.84 22.23 1.04
N ARG A 425 -12.98 22.07 -0.28
CA ARG A 425 -14.12 21.44 -0.92
C ARG A 425 -13.69 20.28 -1.79
N ILE A 426 -14.56 19.28 -1.91
CA ILE A 426 -14.35 18.16 -2.81
C ILE A 426 -14.29 18.72 -4.24
N PRO A 427 -13.21 18.47 -5.00
CA PRO A 427 -13.12 18.92 -6.37
C PRO A 427 -14.17 18.22 -7.23
N GLU A 428 -14.73 18.92 -8.21
CA GLU A 428 -15.61 18.27 -9.19
C GLU A 428 -14.78 17.28 -10.03
N PRO A 429 -15.36 16.15 -10.45
CA PRO A 429 -14.64 15.20 -11.30
C PRO A 429 -14.10 15.84 -12.59
N GLY A 430 -12.79 15.75 -12.80
CA GLY A 430 -12.09 16.36 -13.94
C GLY A 430 -11.71 17.83 -13.74
N GLU A 431 -12.04 18.44 -12.59
CA GLU A 431 -11.57 19.76 -12.23
C GLU A 431 -10.03 19.78 -12.21
N ARG A 432 -9.43 20.73 -12.93
CA ARG A 432 -7.98 20.94 -12.89
C ARG A 432 -7.61 21.40 -11.49
N LEU A 433 -6.73 20.64 -10.85
CA LEU A 433 -6.23 20.97 -9.53
C LEU A 433 -4.99 21.85 -9.67
N GLU A 434 -5.07 23.06 -9.14
CA GLU A 434 -3.89 23.91 -9.00
C GLU A 434 -2.92 23.30 -7.99
N GLY A 435 -1.63 23.53 -8.18
CA GLY A 435 -0.62 23.14 -7.21
C GLY A 435 -0.64 24.00 -5.96
N PHE A 436 0.13 23.61 -4.95
CA PHE A 436 0.47 24.52 -3.85
C PHE A 436 1.33 25.64 -4.44
N SER A 437 0.75 26.82 -4.65
CA SER A 437 1.53 28.01 -5.02
C SER A 437 2.22 28.58 -3.77
N ASP A 438 3.24 29.42 -3.95
CA ASP A 438 3.87 30.13 -2.83
C ASP A 438 2.84 30.95 -2.02
N ASP A 439 1.75 31.40 -2.65
CA ASP A 439 0.63 32.10 -1.99
C ASP A 439 -0.32 31.19 -1.19
N HIS A 440 -0.26 29.86 -1.35
CA HIS A 440 -1.09 28.95 -0.57
C HIS A 440 -0.37 28.60 0.72
N ASP A 441 -0.75 29.27 1.81
CA ASP A 441 -0.19 28.96 3.12
C ASP A 441 -0.60 27.57 3.60
N HIS A 442 -1.76 27.05 3.16
CA HIS A 442 -2.40 25.87 3.73
C HIS A 442 -2.93 24.88 2.68
N PHE A 443 -3.14 23.63 3.11
CA PHE A 443 -3.85 22.58 2.38
C PHE A 443 -4.83 21.85 3.29
N TYR A 444 -5.70 21.04 2.70
CA TYR A 444 -6.68 20.20 3.37
C TYR A 444 -6.49 18.74 2.95
N VAL A 445 -6.80 17.81 3.84
CA VAL A 445 -6.76 16.37 3.53
C VAL A 445 -8.15 15.90 3.15
N HIS A 446 -8.27 15.34 1.96
CA HIS A 446 -9.48 14.71 1.45
C HIS A 446 -9.37 13.22 1.62
N VAL A 447 -10.41 12.56 2.13
CA VAL A 447 -10.49 11.10 2.23
C VAL A 447 -11.52 10.59 1.25
N TRP A 448 -11.07 9.84 0.25
CA TRP A 448 -11.92 9.23 -0.78
C TRP A 448 -12.02 7.73 -0.52
N ASP A 449 -13.24 7.22 -0.35
CA ASP A 449 -13.52 5.82 -0.05
C ASP A 449 -14.18 5.11 -1.24
N PHE A 450 -13.47 4.11 -1.76
CA PHE A 450 -13.86 3.29 -2.90
C PHE A 450 -14.51 1.96 -2.48
N ASN A 451 -14.88 1.79 -1.20
CA ASN A 451 -15.54 0.58 -0.74
C ASN A 451 -16.93 0.43 -1.38
N LYS A 452 -17.03 -0.50 -2.33
CA LYS A 452 -18.27 -0.82 -3.07
C LYS A 452 -19.46 -1.13 -2.18
N ARG A 453 -19.23 -1.75 -1.02
CA ARG A 453 -20.28 -2.17 -0.09
C ARG A 453 -20.82 -0.95 0.67
N VAL A 454 -19.93 -0.06 1.13
CA VAL A 454 -20.30 1.24 1.71
C VAL A 454 -21.06 2.10 0.69
N ILE A 455 -20.55 2.18 -0.54
CA ILE A 455 -21.22 2.90 -1.64
C ILE A 455 -22.62 2.32 -1.93
N THR A 456 -22.75 0.99 -1.98
CA THR A 456 -24.05 0.33 -2.22
C THR A 456 -25.03 0.63 -1.09
N ARG A 457 -24.57 0.60 0.17
CA ARG A 457 -25.38 1.01 1.32
C ARG A 457 -25.82 2.46 1.22
N ALA A 458 -24.92 3.38 0.87
CA ALA A 458 -25.24 4.80 0.69
C ALA A 458 -26.30 5.02 -0.40
N LYS A 459 -26.22 4.30 -1.54
CA LYS A 459 -27.24 4.35 -2.61
C LYS A 459 -28.62 3.88 -2.15
N ASN A 460 -28.66 2.86 -1.28
CA ASN A 460 -29.90 2.26 -0.82
C ASN A 460 -30.51 3.01 0.39
N ALA A 461 -29.73 3.87 1.05
CA ALA A 461 -30.15 4.62 2.23
C ALA A 461 -30.97 5.88 1.88
N SER A 462 -31.86 5.80 0.89
CA SER A 462 -32.63 6.93 0.33
C SER A 462 -33.45 7.72 1.36
N ASP A 463 -33.63 7.21 2.58
CA ASP A 463 -34.38 7.83 3.67
C ASP A 463 -33.52 8.44 4.79
N CYS A 464 -32.18 8.36 4.71
CA CYS A 464 -31.31 9.00 5.70
C CYS A 464 -31.24 10.52 5.45
N SER A 465 -31.36 11.31 6.51
CA SER A 465 -31.38 12.78 6.45
C SER A 465 -30.10 13.43 5.90
N SER A 466 -29.00 12.66 5.76
CA SER A 466 -27.72 13.14 5.23
C SER A 466 -26.81 11.97 4.80
N PRO A 467 -27.05 11.32 3.65
CA PRO A 467 -26.11 10.33 3.15
C PRO A 467 -24.76 10.99 2.83
N PRO A 468 -23.63 10.29 3.01
CA PRO A 468 -22.33 10.81 2.60
C PRO A 468 -22.37 11.22 1.12
N PRO A 469 -21.70 12.30 0.73
CA PRO A 469 -21.76 12.82 -0.63
C PRO A 469 -21.20 11.75 -1.58
N LEU A 470 -22.11 11.11 -2.30
CA LEU A 470 -21.78 10.05 -3.24
C LEU A 470 -21.43 10.67 -4.58
N VAL A 471 -20.17 10.54 -4.97
CA VAL A 471 -19.67 11.08 -6.24
C VAL A 471 -19.91 10.06 -7.34
N HIS A 472 -20.84 10.39 -8.23
CA HIS A 472 -21.25 9.53 -9.35
C HIS A 472 -20.70 9.96 -10.70
N LYS A 473 -20.31 11.23 -10.84
CA LYS A 473 -20.07 11.81 -12.16
C LYS A 473 -18.72 11.31 -12.69
N PRO A 474 -18.69 10.66 -13.87
CA PRO A 474 -17.44 10.49 -14.58
C PRO A 474 -16.96 11.90 -14.98
N GLY A 475 -15.80 12.31 -14.47
CA GLY A 475 -15.13 13.50 -14.97
C GLY A 475 -14.53 13.16 -16.34
N PRO A 476 -14.89 13.87 -17.43
CA PRO A 476 -14.08 13.78 -18.64
C PRO A 476 -12.68 14.26 -18.28
N LEU A 477 -11.70 13.37 -18.38
CA LEU A 477 -10.31 13.76 -18.19
C LEU A 477 -9.88 14.62 -19.37
N ASP A 478 -8.99 15.55 -19.07
CA ASP A 478 -8.42 16.45 -20.06
C ASP A 478 -7.79 15.64 -21.21
N GLU A 479 -8.17 15.97 -22.45
CA GLU A 479 -7.56 15.40 -23.66
C GLU A 479 -6.05 15.68 -23.73
N ALA A 480 -5.54 16.63 -22.93
CA ALA A 480 -4.12 16.89 -22.78
C ALA A 480 -3.33 15.73 -22.15
N CYS A 481 -3.97 14.85 -21.36
CA CYS A 481 -3.28 13.79 -20.62
C CYS A 481 -3.25 12.45 -21.37
N PHE A 482 -4.24 12.21 -22.23
CA PHE A 482 -4.40 10.93 -22.92
C PHE A 482 -4.67 11.12 -24.40
N ILE A 483 -4.15 10.20 -25.21
CA ILE A 483 -4.51 10.09 -26.62
C ILE A 483 -5.90 9.45 -26.70
N GLY A 484 -6.93 10.29 -26.71
CA GLY A 484 -8.33 9.90 -26.77
C GLY A 484 -9.05 10.01 -25.43
N ARG A 485 -10.38 9.83 -25.48
CA ARG A 485 -11.23 9.99 -24.31
C ARG A 485 -11.13 8.78 -23.38
N VAL A 486 -10.57 8.98 -22.19
CA VAL A 486 -10.57 7.99 -21.10
C VAL A 486 -11.80 8.21 -20.23
N MET A 487 -12.61 7.16 -20.07
CA MET A 487 -13.77 7.14 -19.19
C MET A 487 -13.46 6.29 -17.96
N SER A 488 -13.61 6.85 -16.77
CA SER A 488 -13.50 6.14 -15.50
C SER A 488 -14.75 6.42 -14.67
N ASN A 489 -15.48 5.37 -14.29
CA ASN A 489 -16.87 5.51 -13.83
C ASN A 489 -17.08 4.94 -12.41
N HIS A 490 -16.01 4.67 -11.67
CA HIS A 490 -16.14 4.07 -10.35
C HIS A 490 -16.65 5.11 -9.34
N PRO A 491 -17.83 4.89 -8.73
CA PRO A 491 -18.33 5.80 -7.70
C PRO A 491 -17.45 5.69 -6.45
N TYR A 492 -17.41 6.76 -5.66
CA TYR A 492 -16.74 6.82 -4.37
C TYR A 492 -17.47 7.81 -3.45
N THR A 493 -17.25 7.69 -2.15
CA THR A 493 -17.64 8.74 -1.19
C THR A 493 -16.42 9.57 -0.86
N ALA A 494 -16.60 10.87 -0.61
CA ALA A 494 -15.51 11.76 -0.26
C ALA A 494 -15.85 12.57 0.99
N THR A 495 -14.87 12.79 1.84
CA THR A 495 -14.95 13.65 3.02
C THR A 495 -13.74 14.55 3.09
N VAL A 496 -13.89 15.71 3.73
CA VAL A 496 -12.82 16.71 3.86
C VAL A 496 -12.49 16.92 5.33
N CYS A 497 -11.20 16.86 5.65
CA CYS A 497 -10.69 17.39 6.91
C CYS A 497 -10.79 18.91 6.88
N ARG A 498 -11.61 19.49 7.77
CA ARG A 498 -11.85 20.94 7.85
C ARG A 498 -10.69 21.69 8.52
N THR A 499 -9.82 20.97 9.22
CA THR A 499 -8.59 21.52 9.79
C THR A 499 -7.56 21.80 8.68
N PRO A 500 -7.12 23.06 8.49
CA PRO A 500 -6.08 23.39 7.53
C PRO A 500 -4.71 22.97 8.06
N PHE A 501 -3.83 22.54 7.15
CA PHE A 501 -2.44 22.17 7.44
C PHE A 501 -1.49 23.07 6.67
N MET A 502 -0.33 23.40 7.25
CA MET A 502 0.67 24.26 6.60
C MET A 502 1.23 23.60 5.33
N ALA A 503 1.17 24.27 4.17
CA ALA A 503 1.73 23.73 2.93
C ALA A 503 3.25 23.86 2.86
N HIS A 504 3.82 24.89 3.50
CA HIS A 504 5.26 25.14 3.47
C HIS A 504 6.04 23.97 4.08
N GLY A 505 6.95 23.39 3.30
CA GLY A 505 7.78 22.26 3.71
C GLY A 505 7.05 20.92 3.78
N PHE A 506 5.78 20.82 3.38
CA PHE A 506 5.03 19.56 3.43
C PHE A 506 5.64 18.47 2.53
N GLU A 507 5.97 17.32 3.12
CA GLU A 507 6.70 16.25 2.43
C GLU A 507 5.86 15.01 2.18
N ARG A 508 5.15 14.48 3.18
CA ARG A 508 4.48 13.17 3.08
C ARG A 508 3.13 13.15 3.81
N LEU A 509 2.23 12.34 3.26
CA LEU A 509 0.94 11.99 3.83
C LEU A 509 0.83 10.46 3.89
N PHE A 510 0.51 9.93 5.05
CA PHE A 510 0.17 8.53 5.23
C PHE A 510 -1.23 8.42 5.81
N LEU A 511 -1.97 7.42 5.33
CA LEU A 511 -3.27 7.06 5.85
C LEU A 511 -3.11 5.71 6.56
N GLU A 512 -3.59 5.63 7.79
CA GLU A 512 -3.76 4.36 8.51
C GLU A 512 -5.25 4.12 8.78
N GLN A 513 -5.57 3.10 9.57
CA GLN A 513 -6.95 2.69 9.83
C GLN A 513 -7.83 3.80 10.43
N ASP A 514 -7.29 4.56 11.37
CA ASP A 514 -8.03 5.51 12.21
C ASP A 514 -7.38 6.89 12.32
N ARG A 515 -6.31 7.14 11.56
CA ARG A 515 -5.47 8.34 11.69
C ARG A 515 -4.75 8.71 10.41
N LEU A 516 -4.24 9.93 10.38
CA LEU A 516 -3.34 10.44 9.35
C LEU A 516 -1.98 10.73 9.99
N VAL A 517 -0.90 10.42 9.25
CA VAL A 517 0.46 10.83 9.63
C VAL A 517 1.00 11.75 8.56
N LEU A 518 1.38 12.96 8.97
CA LEU A 518 1.88 14.02 8.11
C LEU A 518 3.32 14.34 8.49
N SER A 519 4.14 14.74 7.51
CA SER A 519 5.48 15.23 7.80
C SER A 519 5.91 16.43 6.97
N TRP A 520 6.77 17.26 7.56
CA TRP A 520 7.28 18.51 7.01
C TRP A 520 8.78 18.63 7.17
N ALA A 521 9.47 19.09 6.14
CA ALA A 521 10.83 19.59 6.24
C ALA A 521 10.81 21.04 6.76
N SER A 522 10.76 21.21 8.08
CA SER A 522 10.69 22.54 8.73
C SER A 522 11.99 23.36 8.59
N SER A 523 13.11 22.69 8.34
CA SER A 523 14.39 23.32 8.00
C SER A 523 15.20 22.34 7.14
N PRO A 524 16.33 22.74 6.51
CA PRO A 524 17.22 21.80 5.82
C PRO A 524 17.67 20.64 6.71
N SER A 525 17.59 20.82 8.03
CA SER A 525 18.06 19.86 9.01
C SER A 525 16.97 19.23 9.88
N SER A 526 15.71 19.65 9.84
CA SER A 526 14.69 19.13 10.76
C SER A 526 13.45 18.64 10.03
N LEU A 527 12.92 17.51 10.49
CA LEU A 527 11.66 16.97 10.02
C LEU A 527 10.63 17.03 11.15
N SER A 528 9.51 17.71 10.96
CA SER A 528 8.35 17.62 11.85
C SER A 528 7.44 16.49 11.40
N ILE A 529 6.89 15.75 12.35
CA ILE A 529 5.89 14.71 12.12
C ILE A 529 4.70 15.03 13.00
N GLN A 530 3.50 14.99 12.43
CA GLN A 530 2.25 15.09 13.17
C GLN A 530 1.38 13.88 12.89
N VAL A 531 0.76 13.35 13.94
CA VAL A 531 -0.26 12.30 13.85
C VAL A 531 -1.56 12.94 14.29
N VAL A 532 -2.57 12.82 13.45
CA VAL A 532 -3.88 13.41 13.70
C VAL A 532 -4.98 12.36 13.56
N CYS A 533 -5.97 12.45 14.44
CA CYS A 533 -7.15 11.61 14.40
C CYS A 533 -8.39 12.46 14.03
N PRO A 534 -9.32 11.91 13.24
CA PRO A 534 -10.60 12.56 13.00
C PRO A 534 -11.41 12.64 14.31
N VAL A 535 -11.98 13.82 14.57
CA VAL A 535 -12.93 14.05 15.67
C VAL A 535 -14.25 14.52 15.10
N ASP A 536 -15.35 14.00 15.67
CA ASP A 536 -16.69 14.49 15.36
C ASP A 536 -16.85 15.87 16.02
N GLY A 537 -17.49 16.82 15.31
CA GLY A 537 -17.64 18.21 15.79
C GLY A 537 -18.35 18.36 17.14
N THR A 538 -18.98 17.31 17.66
CA THR A 538 -19.58 17.25 19.00
C THR A 538 -18.56 17.11 20.13
N GLU A 539 -17.34 16.60 19.87
CA GLU A 539 -16.31 16.39 20.90
C GLU A 539 -15.43 17.63 21.16
N LEU A 540 -15.53 18.68 20.34
CA LEU A 540 -14.66 19.87 20.44
C LEU A 540 -15.11 20.90 21.49
N THR A 541 -16.25 20.69 22.14
CA THR A 541 -16.83 21.66 23.10
C THR A 541 -16.53 21.39 24.57
N ASP A 542 -15.84 20.29 24.88
CA ASP A 542 -15.39 19.91 26.23
C ASP A 542 -13.88 20.11 26.39
#